data_AF-A0A960XXG9-F1
#
_entry.id   AF-A0A960XXG9-F1
#
_cell.length_a   1.000
_cell.length_b   1.000
_cell.length_c   1.000
_cell.angle_alpha   90.00
_cell.angle_beta   90.00
_cell.angle_gamma   90.00
#
_symmetry.space_group_name_H-M   'P 1'
#
loop_
_entity.id
_entity.type
_entity.pdbx_description
1 polymer ?
#
loop_
_entity_poly.entity_id
_entity_poly.type
_entity_poly.pdbx_seq_one_letter_code
_entity_poly.pdbx_strand_id
1 'polypeptide(L)'
;MATHKYRPYPQVDLPNRQWPSRQMTKAPIWCSVDLRDGNQALVDPMTLEEKLELFQLLVSIGFKEIEVGFPSAAQVEFDFCRTLIEDKLIPDDVTIQVLVQARDHLITRSYEALQGAKKAIVHVYNSTSELQRRVVFRKDKAAIKALAVEGAMMLKDGARKL
;
A
#
# COMPACT_ATOMS: atom_id res chain seq x y z
N MET A 1 -5.40 15.07 -34.60
CA MET A 1 -5.54 14.63 -33.20
C MET A 1 -5.93 15.82 -32.32
N ALA A 2 -6.74 15.61 -31.28
CA ALA A 2 -7.21 16.68 -30.38
C ALA A 2 -6.16 17.06 -29.33
N THR A 3 -5.01 17.58 -29.75
CA THR A 3 -3.87 17.93 -28.88
C THR A 3 -4.22 19.00 -27.85
N HIS A 4 -5.19 19.87 -28.14
CA HIS A 4 -5.70 20.91 -27.22
C HIS A 4 -6.29 20.37 -25.90
N LYS A 5 -6.60 19.07 -25.83
CA LYS A 5 -7.10 18.42 -24.60
C LYS A 5 -5.99 18.15 -23.57
N TYR A 6 -4.72 18.21 -23.98
CA TYR A 6 -3.57 17.83 -23.16
C TYR A 6 -2.65 19.03 -22.95
N ARG A 7 -2.04 19.11 -21.77
CA ARG A 7 -1.07 20.14 -21.42
C ARG A 7 0.28 19.48 -21.15
N PRO A 8 1.41 20.07 -21.60
CA PRO A 8 2.74 19.60 -21.20
C PRO A 8 2.91 19.59 -19.68
N TYR A 9 3.63 18.61 -19.15
CA TYR A 9 4.01 18.60 -17.73
C TYR A 9 5.02 19.73 -17.48
N PRO A 10 4.90 20.48 -16.37
CA PRO A 10 5.83 21.58 -16.08
C PRO A 10 7.25 21.07 -15.84
N GLN A 11 8.24 21.89 -16.19
CA GLN A 11 9.63 21.58 -15.89
C GLN A 11 9.87 21.55 -14.38
N VAL A 12 10.61 20.55 -13.91
CA VAL A 12 11.05 20.45 -12.52
C VAL A 12 12.43 21.10 -12.40
N ASP A 13 12.53 22.18 -11.64
CA ASP A 13 13.78 22.91 -11.45
C ASP A 13 14.70 22.20 -10.44
N LEU A 14 15.62 21.41 -10.96
CA LEU A 14 16.64 20.67 -10.23
C LEU A 14 17.99 20.79 -10.96
N PRO A 15 18.66 21.96 -10.87
CA PRO A 15 19.85 22.26 -11.68
C PRO A 15 21.05 21.40 -11.27
N ASN A 16 21.17 21.09 -9.98
CA ASN A 16 22.30 20.33 -9.42
C ASN A 16 22.01 18.84 -9.24
N ARG A 17 21.13 18.25 -10.08
CA ARG A 17 20.73 16.84 -9.96
C ARG A 17 21.94 15.92 -10.18
N GLN A 18 22.10 14.94 -9.29
CA GLN A 18 23.26 14.04 -9.28
C GLN A 18 22.95 12.64 -9.81
N TRP A 19 21.67 12.28 -10.01
CA TRP A 19 21.29 10.95 -10.48
C TRP A 19 21.85 10.58 -11.87
N PRO A 20 22.09 11.50 -12.84
CA PRO A 20 22.63 11.12 -14.14
C PRO A 20 24.07 10.60 -14.11
N SER A 21 24.86 10.95 -13.08
CA SER A 21 26.27 10.54 -12.95
C SER A 21 26.47 9.38 -11.96
N ARG A 22 25.40 8.88 -11.33
CA ARG A 22 25.47 7.80 -10.34
C ARG A 22 25.12 6.46 -10.96
N GLN A 23 25.87 5.43 -10.58
CA GLN A 23 25.57 4.04 -10.91
C GLN A 23 25.01 3.32 -9.68
N MET A 24 24.05 2.43 -9.88
CA MET A 24 23.53 1.57 -8.81
C MET A 24 24.55 0.48 -8.47
N THR A 25 24.98 0.41 -7.22
CA THR A 25 25.97 -0.60 -6.76
C THR A 25 25.41 -1.58 -5.74
N LYS A 26 24.16 -1.40 -5.31
CA LYS A 26 23.47 -2.23 -4.32
C LYS A 26 22.01 -2.38 -4.73
N ALA A 27 21.43 -3.53 -4.44
CA ALA A 27 20.00 -3.74 -4.61
C ALA A 27 19.22 -2.83 -3.64
N PRO A 28 18.06 -2.29 -4.05
CA PRO A 28 17.16 -1.61 -3.13
C PRO A 28 16.47 -2.62 -2.21
N ILE A 29 15.75 -2.10 -1.21
CA ILE A 29 14.73 -2.88 -0.52
C ILE A 29 13.57 -3.06 -1.51
N TRP A 30 13.17 -4.30 -1.72
CA TRP A 30 12.08 -4.65 -2.63
C TRP A 30 10.80 -4.91 -1.84
N CYS A 31 9.72 -4.26 -2.26
CA CYS A 31 8.36 -4.54 -1.82
C CYS A 31 7.57 -5.07 -3.03
N SER A 32 7.08 -6.31 -2.94
CA SER A 32 6.16 -6.87 -3.95
C SER A 32 4.74 -6.43 -3.63
N VAL A 33 4.00 -5.99 -4.65
CA VAL A 33 2.60 -5.53 -4.51
C VAL A 33 1.62 -6.37 -5.34
N ASP A 34 2.10 -7.50 -5.86
CA ASP A 34 1.40 -8.37 -6.79
C ASP A 34 0.07 -8.90 -6.21
N LEU A 35 0.03 -9.19 -4.91
CA LEU A 35 -1.14 -9.72 -4.20
C LEU A 35 -2.26 -8.68 -3.95
N ARG A 36 -1.97 -7.39 -4.14
CA ARG A 36 -2.94 -6.28 -3.97
C ARG A 36 -3.08 -5.48 -5.26
N ASP A 37 -2.05 -4.73 -5.66
CA ASP A 37 -2.12 -3.86 -6.85
C ASP A 37 -2.17 -4.69 -8.14
N GLY A 38 -1.39 -5.76 -8.20
CA GLY A 38 -1.44 -6.72 -9.32
C GLY A 38 -2.79 -7.42 -9.40
N ASN A 39 -3.25 -7.99 -8.28
CA ASN A 39 -4.54 -8.66 -8.19
C ASN A 39 -5.73 -7.77 -8.62
N GLN A 40 -5.73 -6.49 -8.21
CA GLN A 40 -6.78 -5.53 -8.54
C GLN A 40 -6.83 -5.17 -10.04
N ALA A 41 -5.74 -5.43 -10.78
CA ALA A 41 -5.65 -5.17 -12.22
C ALA A 41 -6.06 -6.38 -13.08
N LEU A 42 -6.28 -7.56 -12.49
CA LEU A 42 -6.73 -8.74 -13.21
C LEU A 42 -8.21 -8.61 -13.63
N VAL A 43 -8.55 -9.20 -14.79
CA VAL A 43 -9.95 -9.33 -15.22
C VAL A 43 -10.70 -10.25 -14.25
N ASP A 44 -10.08 -11.39 -13.95
CA ASP A 44 -10.55 -12.36 -12.97
C ASP A 44 -9.60 -12.31 -11.77
N PRO A 45 -10.03 -11.79 -10.61
CA PRO A 45 -9.20 -11.71 -9.41
C PRO A 45 -8.79 -13.10 -8.91
N MET A 46 -7.61 -13.19 -8.29
CA MET A 46 -7.09 -14.44 -7.73
C MET A 46 -8.00 -15.02 -6.65
N THR A 47 -8.13 -16.34 -6.63
CA THR A 47 -8.71 -17.07 -5.50
C THR A 47 -7.79 -17.04 -4.28
N LEU A 48 -8.27 -17.51 -3.13
CA LEU A 48 -7.46 -17.61 -1.92
C LEU A 48 -6.24 -18.52 -2.13
N GLU A 49 -6.43 -19.64 -2.82
CA GLU A 49 -5.39 -20.63 -3.12
C GLU A 49 -4.31 -20.05 -4.03
N GLU A 50 -4.70 -19.35 -5.10
CA GLU A 50 -3.77 -18.69 -6.01
C GLU A 50 -2.96 -17.60 -5.31
N LYS A 51 -3.58 -16.85 -4.38
CA LYS A 51 -2.87 -15.88 -3.54
C LYS A 51 -1.85 -16.54 -2.62
N LEU A 52 -2.19 -17.68 -2.02
CA LEU A 52 -1.26 -18.44 -1.17
C LEU A 52 -0.08 -18.98 -1.98
N GLU A 53 -0.33 -19.50 -3.18
CA GLU A 53 0.72 -19.97 -4.09
C GLU A 53 1.67 -18.82 -4.47
N LEU A 54 1.12 -17.67 -4.89
CA LEU A 54 1.93 -16.51 -5.24
C LEU A 54 2.71 -15.96 -4.04
N PHE A 55 2.12 -15.93 -2.85
CA PHE A 55 2.82 -15.53 -1.63
C PHE A 55 4.04 -16.42 -1.36
N GLN A 56 3.86 -17.74 -1.43
CA GLN A 56 4.96 -18.70 -1.24
C GLN A 56 6.05 -18.52 -2.30
N LEU A 57 5.67 -18.28 -3.56
CA LEU A 57 6.61 -17.98 -4.63
C LEU A 57 7.44 -16.71 -4.32
N LEU A 58 6.80 -15.61 -3.93
CA LEU A 58 7.47 -14.36 -3.59
C LEU A 58 8.46 -14.53 -2.43
N VAL A 59 8.04 -15.28 -1.40
CA VAL A 59 8.92 -15.65 -0.28
C VAL A 59 10.12 -16.46 -0.78
N SER A 60 9.90 -17.45 -1.65
CA SER A 60 10.97 -18.31 -2.19
C SER A 60 11.99 -17.54 -3.04
N ILE A 61 11.55 -16.48 -3.75
CA ILE A 61 12.41 -15.58 -4.51
C ILE A 61 13.28 -14.72 -3.57
N GLY A 62 12.79 -14.43 -2.37
CA GLY A 62 13.51 -13.68 -1.34
C GLY A 62 12.97 -12.29 -1.04
N PHE A 63 11.73 -11.96 -1.43
CA PHE A 63 11.08 -10.71 -1.02
C PHE A 63 10.93 -10.65 0.50
N LYS A 64 11.20 -9.47 1.09
CA LYS A 64 11.11 -9.24 2.55
C LYS A 64 9.98 -8.30 2.94
N GLU A 65 9.44 -7.54 1.98
CA GLU A 65 8.23 -6.75 2.13
C GLU A 65 7.24 -7.20 1.06
N ILE A 66 6.02 -7.56 1.46
CA ILE A 66 4.99 -8.08 0.54
C ILE A 66 3.64 -7.45 0.91
N GLU A 67 3.01 -6.70 0.00
CA GLU A 67 1.68 -6.13 0.18
C GLU A 67 0.61 -7.20 -0.10
N VAL A 68 -0.05 -7.67 0.95
CA VAL A 68 -0.94 -8.83 0.93
C VAL A 68 -2.42 -8.47 0.70
N GLY A 69 -2.78 -7.19 0.76
CA GLY A 69 -4.15 -6.78 0.46
C GLY A 69 -4.56 -5.41 1.02
N PHE A 70 -5.84 -5.11 0.81
CA PHE A 70 -6.61 -4.01 1.37
C PHE A 70 -7.78 -4.60 2.20
N PRO A 71 -7.48 -5.21 3.36
CA PRO A 71 -8.42 -6.07 4.10
C PRO A 71 -9.68 -5.33 4.60
N SER A 72 -9.61 -4.01 4.74
CA SER A 72 -10.79 -3.23 5.11
C SER A 72 -11.78 -3.02 3.95
N ALA A 73 -11.38 -3.27 2.71
CA ALA A 73 -12.17 -3.02 1.50
C ALA A 73 -12.78 -4.29 0.89
N ALA A 74 -12.15 -5.46 1.07
CA ALA A 74 -12.60 -6.73 0.50
C ALA A 74 -12.49 -7.88 1.51
N GLN A 75 -13.53 -8.72 1.61
CA GLN A 75 -13.55 -9.85 2.54
C GLN A 75 -12.49 -10.92 2.18
N VAL A 76 -12.31 -11.23 0.90
CA VAL A 76 -11.27 -12.18 0.44
C VAL A 76 -9.87 -11.72 0.86
N GLU A 77 -9.59 -10.42 0.86
CA GLU A 77 -8.29 -9.89 1.30
C GLU A 77 -8.13 -9.89 2.82
N PHE A 78 -9.23 -9.71 3.55
CA PHE A 78 -9.27 -9.91 4.99
C PHE A 78 -8.95 -11.37 5.34
N ASP A 79 -9.66 -12.31 4.72
CA ASP A 79 -9.52 -13.74 4.96
C ASP A 79 -8.11 -14.22 4.60
N PHE A 80 -7.57 -13.80 3.46
CA PHE A 80 -6.18 -14.09 3.10
C PHE A 80 -5.17 -13.59 4.13
N CYS A 81 -5.32 -12.36 4.63
CA CYS A 81 -4.47 -11.83 5.70
C CYS A 81 -4.59 -12.67 7.00
N ARG A 82 -5.81 -13.09 7.37
CA ARG A 82 -6.04 -13.96 8.54
C ARG A 82 -5.38 -15.32 8.35
N THR A 83 -5.58 -15.98 7.21
CA THR A 83 -4.96 -17.27 6.88
C THR A 83 -3.44 -17.20 7.01
N LEU A 84 -2.79 -16.18 6.44
CA LEU A 84 -1.33 -16.03 6.56
C LEU A 84 -0.84 -15.96 8.02
N ILE A 85 -1.59 -15.29 8.90
CA ILE A 85 -1.23 -15.08 10.31
C ILE A 85 -1.57 -16.31 11.15
N GLU A 86 -2.79 -16.82 11.04
CA GLU A 86 -3.33 -17.92 11.85
C GLU A 86 -2.60 -19.24 11.55
N ASP A 87 -2.34 -19.52 10.27
CA ASP A 87 -1.61 -20.70 9.82
C ASP A 87 -0.08 -20.52 9.90
N LYS A 88 0.38 -19.37 10.42
CA LYS A 88 1.81 -19.03 10.62
C LYS A 88 2.65 -19.17 9.36
N LEU A 89 2.10 -18.74 8.22
CA LEU A 89 2.74 -18.86 6.91
C LEU A 89 3.76 -17.74 6.64
N ILE A 90 3.80 -16.70 7.47
CA ILE A 90 4.71 -15.56 7.32
C ILE A 90 6.08 -15.90 7.96
N PRO A 91 7.18 -15.98 7.19
CA PRO A 91 8.51 -16.20 7.75
C PRO A 91 8.96 -15.05 8.66
N ASP A 92 9.85 -15.34 9.62
CA ASP A 92 10.32 -14.35 10.60
C ASP A 92 11.04 -13.14 9.97
N ASP A 93 11.63 -13.30 8.80
CA ASP A 93 12.33 -12.24 8.06
C ASP A 93 11.44 -11.50 7.05
N VAL A 94 10.17 -11.88 6.90
CA VAL A 94 9.20 -11.25 5.97
C VAL A 94 8.21 -10.37 6.74
N THR A 95 8.02 -9.14 6.27
CA THR A 95 7.04 -8.19 6.79
C THR A 95 5.90 -8.05 5.78
N ILE A 96 4.68 -8.39 6.19
CA ILE A 96 3.49 -8.16 5.36
C ILE A 96 3.09 -6.68 5.40
N GLN A 97 2.57 -6.17 4.30
CA GLN A 97 2.03 -4.82 4.16
C GLN A 97 0.54 -4.90 3.83
N VAL A 98 -0.25 -4.03 4.46
CA VAL A 98 -1.68 -3.84 4.11
C VAL A 98 -1.93 -2.39 3.72
N LEU A 99 -2.72 -2.18 2.67
CA LEU A 99 -3.14 -0.86 2.23
C LEU A 99 -4.39 -0.42 3.01
N VAL A 100 -4.47 0.87 3.36
CA VAL A 100 -5.67 1.43 3.97
C VAL A 100 -5.86 2.90 3.61
N GLN A 101 -7.12 3.32 3.44
CA GLN A 101 -7.45 4.74 3.33
C GLN A 101 -7.41 5.39 4.73
N ALA A 102 -7.09 6.68 4.79
CA ALA A 102 -7.11 7.46 6.04
C ALA A 102 -8.55 7.71 6.55
N ARG A 103 -9.23 6.65 7.00
CA ARG A 103 -10.57 6.66 7.61
C ARG A 103 -10.62 5.71 8.80
N ASP A 104 -11.16 6.18 9.91
CA ASP A 104 -11.13 5.48 11.20
C ASP A 104 -11.64 4.03 11.16
N HIS A 105 -12.85 3.80 10.61
CA HIS A 105 -13.42 2.43 10.51
C HIS A 105 -12.62 1.49 9.60
N LEU A 106 -11.96 2.02 8.56
CA LEU A 106 -11.12 1.21 7.67
C LEU A 106 -9.81 0.85 8.36
N ILE A 107 -9.18 1.82 9.04
CA ILE A 107 -7.97 1.60 9.84
C ILE A 107 -8.25 0.56 10.93
N THR A 108 -9.36 0.70 11.64
CA THR A 108 -9.77 -0.26 12.69
C THR A 108 -9.88 -1.68 12.12
N ARG A 109 -10.58 -1.84 10.99
CA ARG A 109 -10.73 -3.14 10.33
C ARG A 109 -9.40 -3.70 9.80
N SER A 110 -8.49 -2.86 9.32
CA SER A 110 -7.15 -3.29 8.93
C SER A 110 -6.34 -3.79 10.14
N TYR A 111 -6.51 -3.19 11.32
CA TYR A 111 -5.91 -3.69 12.56
C TYR A 111 -6.51 -5.01 13.01
N GLU A 112 -7.82 -5.21 12.87
CA GLU A 112 -8.48 -6.50 13.12
C GLU A 112 -7.88 -7.62 12.25
N ALA A 113 -7.66 -7.34 10.95
CA ALA A 113 -7.03 -8.30 10.04
C ALA A 113 -5.60 -8.67 10.49
N LEU A 114 -4.87 -7.73 11.10
CA LEU A 114 -3.48 -7.90 11.53
C LEU A 114 -3.31 -8.49 12.94
N GLN A 115 -4.39 -8.79 13.68
CA GLN A 115 -4.27 -9.34 15.04
C GLN A 115 -3.42 -10.62 15.08
N GLY A 116 -2.38 -10.63 15.92
CA GLY A 116 -1.44 -11.76 16.04
C GLY A 116 -0.25 -11.72 15.07
N ALA A 117 -0.19 -10.76 14.15
CA ALA A 117 1.00 -10.55 13.33
C ALA A 117 2.18 -10.09 14.19
N LYS A 118 3.37 -10.70 14.02
CA LYS A 118 4.60 -10.29 14.73
C LYS A 118 5.09 -8.90 14.32
N LYS A 119 4.93 -8.58 13.03
CA LYS A 119 5.33 -7.32 12.40
C LYS A 119 4.48 -7.10 11.14
N ALA A 120 4.09 -5.85 10.88
CA ALA A 120 3.34 -5.47 9.69
C ALA A 120 3.59 -4.00 9.33
N ILE A 121 3.48 -3.67 8.04
CA ILE A 121 3.45 -2.30 7.53
C ILE A 121 1.99 -1.94 7.25
N VAL A 122 1.49 -0.87 7.89
CA VAL A 122 0.17 -0.30 7.55
C VAL A 122 0.38 0.88 6.62
N HIS A 123 0.17 0.66 5.33
CA HIS A 123 0.33 1.66 4.29
C HIS A 123 -0.94 2.52 4.19
N VAL A 124 -0.97 3.63 4.93
CA VAL A 124 -2.06 4.62 4.83
C VAL A 124 -1.82 5.59 3.68
N TYR A 125 -2.87 5.88 2.90
CA TYR A 125 -2.78 6.85 1.82
C TYR A 125 -4.02 7.76 1.70
N ASN A 126 -3.80 8.92 1.08
CA ASN A 126 -4.84 9.78 0.53
C ASN A 126 -4.32 10.50 -0.72
N SER A 127 -5.19 10.80 -1.69
CA SER A 127 -4.76 11.47 -2.92
C SER A 127 -4.45 12.95 -2.69
N THR A 128 -3.32 13.41 -3.25
CA THR A 128 -2.82 14.78 -3.07
C THR A 128 -2.76 15.58 -4.37
N SER A 129 -3.09 15.00 -5.52
CA SER A 129 -3.00 15.67 -6.82
C SER A 129 -3.95 16.88 -6.92
N GLU A 130 -3.55 17.95 -7.63
CA GLU A 130 -4.40 19.14 -7.79
C GLU A 130 -5.79 18.78 -8.31
N LEU A 131 -5.85 17.92 -9.33
CA LEU A 131 -7.09 17.49 -9.92
C LEU A 131 -8.01 16.86 -8.89
N GLN A 132 -7.53 15.87 -8.12
CA GLN A 132 -8.38 15.22 -7.11
C GLN A 132 -8.75 16.16 -5.96
N ARG A 133 -7.84 17.04 -5.50
CA ARG A 133 -8.18 18.05 -4.49
C ARG A 133 -9.36 18.92 -4.94
N ARG A 134 -9.36 19.35 -6.21
CA ARG A 134 -10.39 20.22 -6.77
C ARG A 134 -11.70 19.51 -7.09
N VAL A 135 -11.65 18.34 -7.74
CA VAL A 135 -12.86 17.72 -8.32
C VAL A 135 -13.44 16.57 -7.49
N VAL A 136 -12.61 15.86 -6.73
CA VAL A 136 -13.03 14.72 -5.89
C VAL A 136 -13.28 15.18 -4.47
N PHE A 137 -12.24 15.71 -3.81
CA PHE A 137 -12.32 16.08 -2.40
C PHE A 137 -12.96 17.44 -2.16
N ARG A 138 -12.87 18.35 -3.15
CA ARG A 138 -13.25 19.76 -3.04
C ARG A 138 -12.65 20.41 -1.78
N LYS A 139 -11.37 20.13 -1.54
CA LYS A 139 -10.59 20.56 -0.36
C LYS A 139 -9.32 21.28 -0.79
N ASP A 140 -8.85 22.21 0.03
CA ASP A 140 -7.58 22.89 -0.18
C ASP A 140 -6.39 22.02 0.25
N LYS A 141 -5.17 22.56 0.13
CA LYS A 141 -3.95 21.84 0.51
C LYS A 141 -3.89 21.56 2.02
N ALA A 142 -4.38 22.50 2.85
CA ALA A 142 -4.32 22.38 4.31
C ALA A 142 -5.23 21.25 4.80
N ALA A 143 -6.47 21.19 4.30
CA ALA A 143 -7.42 20.13 4.64
C ALA A 143 -6.95 18.76 4.14
N ILE A 144 -6.33 18.67 2.97
CA ILE A 144 -5.78 17.39 2.45
C ILE A 144 -4.58 16.91 3.26
N LYS A 145 -3.75 17.84 3.77
CA LYS A 145 -2.69 17.52 4.73
C LYS A 145 -3.26 17.07 6.07
N ALA A 146 -4.32 17.72 6.56
CA ALA A 146 -4.97 17.35 7.82
C ALA A 146 -5.46 15.89 7.79
N LEU A 147 -6.07 15.45 6.68
CA LEU A 147 -6.49 14.04 6.50
C LEU A 147 -5.32 13.05 6.66
N ALA A 148 -4.15 13.37 6.10
CA ALA A 148 -2.97 12.53 6.24
C ALA A 148 -2.45 12.48 7.69
N VAL A 149 -2.45 13.63 8.37
CA VAL A 149 -2.03 13.73 9.78
C VAL A 149 -2.99 12.98 10.70
N GLU A 150 -4.30 13.15 10.51
CA GLU A 150 -5.34 12.41 11.24
C GLU A 150 -5.19 10.91 11.04
N GLY A 151 -5.02 10.45 9.79
CA GLY A 151 -4.76 9.04 9.49
C GLY A 151 -3.52 8.50 10.21
N ALA A 152 -2.41 9.26 10.22
CA ALA A 152 -1.20 8.88 10.95
C ALA A 152 -1.42 8.80 12.47
N MET A 153 -2.23 9.70 13.05
CA MET A 153 -2.58 9.64 14.47
C MET A 153 -3.45 8.42 14.78
N MET A 154 -4.44 8.11 13.93
CA MET A 154 -5.26 6.90 14.04
C MET A 154 -4.41 5.63 13.96
N LEU A 155 -3.41 5.59 13.06
CA LEU A 155 -2.47 4.46 13.01
C LEU A 155 -1.71 4.31 14.31
N LYS A 156 -1.17 5.40 14.87
CA LYS A 156 -0.44 5.38 16.14
C LYS A 156 -1.31 4.86 17.29
N ASP A 157 -2.58 5.26 17.34
CA ASP A 157 -3.49 4.82 18.40
C ASP A 157 -3.97 3.39 18.20
N GLY A 158 -4.17 2.94 16.96
CA GLY A 158 -4.49 1.54 16.65
C GLY A 158 -3.35 0.59 17.01
N ALA A 159 -2.10 0.96 16.72
CA ALA A 159 -0.92 0.15 17.05
C ALA A 159 -0.72 -0.06 18.56
N ARG A 160 -1.25 0.83 19.41
CA ARG A 160 -1.21 0.69 20.88
C ARG A 160 -2.26 -0.27 21.43
N LYS A 161 -3.25 -0.64 20.62
CA LYS A 161 -4.40 -1.48 21.01
C LYS A 161 -4.26 -2.94 20.53
N LEU A 162 -3.30 -3.22 19.65
CA LEU A 162 -2.87 -4.58 19.28
C LEU A 162 -2.06 -5.22 20.41
#